data_AF-A0A5R8Y5Y8-F1
#
_entry.id   AF-A0A5R8Y5Y8-F1
#
_cell.length_a   1.000
_cell.length_b   1.000
_cell.length_c   1.000
_cell.angle_alpha   90.00
_cell.angle_beta   90.00
_cell.angle_gamma   90.00
#
_symmetry.space_group_name_H-M   'P 1'
#
loop_
_entity.id
_entity.type
_entity.pdbx_description
1 polymer ?
#
loop_
_entity_poly.entity_id
_entity_poly.type
_entity_poly.pdbx_seq_one_letter_code
_entity_poly.pdbx_strand_id
1 'polypeptide(L)' 'MSDYDVIKVRATGLKLSGLLWSHYRRRIVGAVEAVLVSNPGLSAFVELPLGAEIKVPVASSFEAAEQITAVRIFD' A
#
# COMPACT_ATOMS: atom_id res chain seq x y z
N MET A 1 -9.78 4.51 -14.95
CA MET A 1 -9.96 4.16 -13.52
C MET A 1 -8.75 4.73 -12.80
N SER A 2 -8.92 5.40 -11.66
CA SER A 2 -7.77 5.93 -10.93
C SER A 2 -6.93 4.76 -10.42
N ASP A 3 -5.60 4.86 -10.51
CA ASP A 3 -4.66 3.82 -10.08
C ASP A 3 -4.53 3.71 -8.55
N TYR A 4 -5.33 4.49 -7.82
CA TYR A 4 -5.33 4.61 -6.37
C TYR A 4 -6.73 4.92 -5.82
N ASP A 5 -6.98 4.41 -4.61
CA ASP A 5 -8.07 4.77 -3.73
C ASP A 5 -7.62 5.84 -2.73
N VAL A 6 -8.55 6.68 -2.27
CA VAL A 6 -8.29 7.64 -1.17
C VAL A 6 -9.01 7.16 0.08
N ILE A 7 -8.24 6.81 1.11
CA ILE A 7 -8.76 6.28 2.36
C ILE A 7 -8.61 7.33 3.45
N LYS A 8 -9.75 7.72 4.05
CA LYS A 8 -9.77 8.62 5.20
C LYS A 8 -9.54 7.85 6.50
N VAL A 9 -8.59 8.29 7.31
CA VAL A 9 -8.32 7.71 8.64
C VAL A 9 -9.44 8.11 9.60
N ARG A 10 -10.18 7.12 10.10
CA ARG A 10 -11.36 7.34 10.98
C ARG A 10 -11.14 6.95 12.44
N ALA A 11 -9.99 6.36 12.77
CA ALA A 11 -9.68 5.90 14.12
C ALA A 11 -8.25 6.29 14.50
N THR A 12 -8.04 6.56 15.79
CA THR A 12 -6.71 6.76 16.39
C THR A 12 -6.00 5.42 16.60
N GLY A 13 -4.67 5.43 16.77
CA GLY A 13 -3.90 4.19 16.95
C GLY A 13 -3.70 3.35 15.67
N LEU A 14 -4.25 3.79 14.54
CA LEU A 14 -4.21 3.03 13.29
C LEU A 14 -2.81 3.12 12.67
N LYS A 15 -2.14 1.98 12.51
CA LYS A 15 -0.87 1.88 11.79
C LYS A 15 -1.11 1.69 10.29
N LEU A 16 -0.14 2.12 9.48
CA LEU A 16 -0.19 1.93 8.02
C LEU A 16 -0.39 0.46 7.63
N SER A 17 0.34 -0.46 8.27
CA SER A 17 0.20 -1.90 8.03
C SER A 17 -1.22 -2.42 8.33
N GLY A 18 -1.86 -1.91 9.38
CA GLY A 18 -3.25 -2.26 9.73
C GLY A 18 -4.26 -1.73 8.70
N LEU A 19 -4.04 -0.51 8.20
CA LEU A 19 -4.86 0.06 7.12
C LEU A 19 -4.75 -0.77 5.84
N LEU A 20 -3.52 -1.11 5.42
CA LEU A 20 -3.30 -1.90 4.21
C LEU A 20 -3.85 -3.32 4.35
N TRP A 21 -3.73 -3.94 5.53
CA TRP A 21 -4.37 -5.24 5.80
C TRP A 21 -5.89 -5.17 5.67
N SER A 22 -6.53 -4.14 6.23
CA SER A 22 -7.98 -3.97 6.13
C SER A 22 -8.43 -3.71 4.69
N HIS A 23 -7.63 -3.00 3.91
CA HIS A 23 -7.95 -2.65 2.53
C HIS A 23 -7.73 -3.81 1.57
N TYR A 24 -6.56 -4.44 1.57
CA TYR A 24 -6.22 -5.51 0.62
C TYR A 24 -6.66 -6.90 1.06
N ARG A 25 -6.88 -7.13 2.37
CA ARG A 25 -7.17 -8.45 2.97
C ARG A 25 -6.13 -9.54 2.68
N ARG A 26 -4.96 -9.15 2.17
CA ARG A 26 -3.80 -10.00 1.91
C ARG A 26 -2.53 -9.18 2.10
N ARG A 27 -1.39 -9.86 2.27
CA ARG A 27 -0.08 -9.21 2.23
C ARG A 27 0.31 -8.99 0.76
N ILE A 28 0.66 -7.76 0.41
CA ILE A 28 1.21 -7.41 -0.91
C ILE A 28 2.62 -6.87 -0.70
N VAL A 29 3.61 -7.46 -1.38
CA VAL A 29 5.01 -7.02 -1.31
C VAL A 29 5.14 -5.66 -1.99
N GLY A 30 5.87 -4.72 -1.38
CA GLY A 30 6.07 -3.37 -1.94
C GLY A 30 4.93 -2.38 -1.70
N ALA A 31 3.81 -2.82 -1.09
CA ALA A 31 2.65 -1.96 -0.90
C ALA A 31 2.89 -0.82 0.11
N VAL A 32 3.67 -1.06 1.16
CA VAL A 32 4.01 -0.01 2.14
C VAL A 32 4.83 1.07 1.47
N GLU A 33 5.86 0.66 0.73
CA GLU A 33 6.78 1.54 0.01
C GLU A 33 6.01 2.38 -1.02
N ALA A 34 5.14 1.76 -1.81
CA ALA A 34 4.32 2.46 -2.80
C ALA A 34 3.40 3.52 -2.19
N VAL A 35 2.84 3.24 -1.01
CA VAL A 35 2.01 4.20 -0.27
C VAL A 35 2.85 5.34 0.29
N LEU A 36 4.03 5.06 0.84
CA LEU A 36 4.94 6.10 1.33
C LEU A 36 5.44 7.02 0.21
N VAL A 37 5.72 6.48 -0.98
CA VAL A 37 6.08 7.27 -2.17
C VAL A 37 4.93 8.20 -2.59
N SER A 38 3.70 7.72 -2.51
CA SER A 38 2.50 8.47 -2.92
C SER A 38 2.03 9.49 -1.87
N ASN A 39 2.51 9.40 -0.64
CA ASN A 39 2.12 10.25 0.49
C ASN A 39 3.36 10.77 1.23
N PRO A 40 4.00 11.84 0.70
CA PRO A 40 5.21 12.40 1.31
C PRO A 40 4.96 12.85 2.75
N GLY A 41 5.89 12.53 3.65
CA GLY A 41 5.78 12.88 5.07
C GLY A 41 4.96 11.90 5.91
N LEU A 42 4.27 10.93 5.30
CA LEU A 42 3.53 9.90 6.05
C LEU A 42 4.46 9.05 6.92
N SER A 43 5.71 8.85 6.50
CA SER A 43 6.73 8.10 7.24
C SER A 43 7.19 8.77 8.54
N ALA A 44 6.89 10.06 8.74
CA ALA A 44 7.22 10.76 9.97
C ALA A 44 6.33 10.33 11.14
N PHE A 45 5.23 9.60 10.87
CA PHE A 45 4.25 9.20 11.86
C PHE A 45 4.33 7.70 12.14
N VAL A 46 4.38 7.35 13.42
CA VAL A 46 4.25 5.94 13.87
C VAL A 46 2.81 5.46 13.70
N GLU A 47 1.85 6.36 13.91
CA GLU A 47 0.41 6.13 13.77
C GLU A 47 -0.19 7.13 12.79
N LEU A 48 -1.16 6.68 12.00
CA LEU A 48 -1.77 7.51 10.98
C LEU A 48 -2.57 8.67 11.61
N PRO A 49 -2.37 9.91 11.15
CA PRO A 49 -3.08 11.06 11.69
C PRO A 49 -4.59 10.95 11.44
N LEU A 50 -5.39 11.20 12.46
CA LEU A 50 -6.84 11.13 12.37
C LEU A 50 -7.36 12.15 11.33
N GLY A 51 -8.28 11.71 10.49
CA GLY A 51 -8.86 12.54 9.43
C GLY A 51 -7.98 12.71 8.19
N ALA A 52 -6.74 12.21 8.20
CA ALA A 52 -5.87 12.24 7.04
C ALA A 52 -6.44 11.43 5.88
N GLU A 53 -6.20 11.92 4.67
CA GLU A 53 -6.55 11.25 3.43
C GLU A 53 -5.30 10.63 2.83
N ILE A 54 -5.29 9.30 2.74
CA ILE A 54 -4.12 8.53 2.29
C ILE A 54 -4.42 7.96 0.93
N LYS A 55 -3.55 8.26 -0.04
CA LYS A 55 -3.58 7.65 -1.36
C LYS A 55 -3.03 6.24 -1.28
N VAL A 56 -3.84 5.25 -1.61
CA VAL A 56 -3.50 3.83 -1.55
C VAL A 56 -3.65 3.23 -2.93
N PRO A 57 -2.58 2.72 -3.57
CA PRO A 57 -2.68 2.12 -4.89
C PRO A 57 -3.64 0.94 -4.89
N VAL A 58 -4.39 0.75 -5.97
CA VAL A 58 -5.30 -0.41 -6.09
C VAL A 58 -4.48 -1.71 -6.16
N ALA A 59 -5.07 -2.83 -5.70
CA ALA A 59 -4.34 -4.11 -5.61
C ALA A 59 -3.81 -4.61 -6.97
N SER A 60 -4.53 -4.34 -8.06
CA SER A 60 -4.14 -4.71 -9.43
C SER A 60 -2.86 -4.01 -9.91
N SER A 61 -2.50 -2.86 -9.32
CA SER A 61 -1.25 -2.15 -9.65
C SER A 61 0.00 -2.95 -9.26
N PHE A 62 -0.13 -3.95 -8.38
CA PHE A 62 0.97 -4.79 -7.93
C PHE A 62 1.06 -6.13 -8.68
N GLU A 63 -0.04 -6.60 -9.27
CA GLU A 63 -0.07 -7.89 -9.99
C GLU A 63 0.73 -7.83 -11.30
N ALA A 64 0.84 -6.65 -11.92
CA ALA A 64 1.73 -6.43 -13.06
C ALA A 64 3.22 -6.58 -12.70
N ALA A 65 3.60 -6.32 -11.44
CA ALA A 65 4.98 -6.45 -10.96
C ALA A 65 5.35 -7.88 -10.55
N GLU A 66 4.35 -8.74 -10.30
CA GLU A 66 4.54 -10.14 -9.86
C GLU A 66 4.68 -11.13 -11.03
N GLN A 67 4.60 -10.67 -12.29
CA GLN A 67 5.05 -11.45 -13.46
C GLN A 67 6.58 -11.53 -13.49
N ILE A 68 7.13 -12.27 -12.53
CA ILE A 68 8.53 -12.60 -12.43
C ILE A 68 8.87 -13.45 -13.65
N THR A 69 9.80 -12.98 -14.47
CA THR A 69 10.42 -13.74 -15.56
C THR A 69 10.88 -15.10 -15.04
N ALA A 70 10.22 -16.17 -15.47
CA ALA A 70 10.67 -17.54 -15.21
C ALA A 70 11.97 -17.76 -15.98
N VAL A 71 13.11 -17.50 -15.33
CA VAL A 71 14.42 -17.86 -15.88
C VAL A 71 14.58 -19.38 -15.68
N ARG A 72 14.57 -20.14 -16.78
CA ARG A 72 14.97 -21.56 -16.75
C ARG A 72 16.45 -21.62 -16.40
N ILE A 73 16.80 -22.23 -15.26
CA ILE A 73 18.19 -22.34 -14.77
C ILE A 73 18.75 -23.76 -14.97
N PHE A 74 18.28 -24.54 -15.95
CA PHE A 74 18.90 -25.83 -16.29
C PHE A 74 18.79 -26.15 -17.78
N ASP A 75 19.95 -26.51 -18.37
CA ASP A 75 20.12 -27.27 -19.62
C ASP A 75 20.50 -28.71 -19.23
#